data_AF-A0A2R6NKY9-F1
#
_entry.id   AF-A0A2R6NKY9-F1
#
_cell.length_a   1.000
_cell.length_b   1.000
_cell.length_c   1.000
_cell.angle_alpha   90.00
_cell.angle_beta   90.00
_cell.angle_gamma   90.00
#
_symmetry.space_group_name_H-M   'P 1'
#
loop_
_entity.id
_entity.type
_entity.pdbx_description
1 polymer ?
#
loop_
_entity_poly.entity_id
_entity_poly.type
_entity_poly.pdbx_seq_one_letter_code
_entity_poly.pdbx_strand_id
1 'polypeptide(L)'
;MPGYESFSAQKYARRSAIHSRDLYSRGKVVKQVAEIIQKFITDNTNREVDAEHAQWRIGAGLVDIDRLFLTGLMRVSQSSFQPVLEVRTFGLTGIPDTFL
;
A
#
# COMPACT_ATOMS: atom_id res chain seq x y z
N MET A 1 3.00 6.20 -4.49
CA MET A 1 1.92 6.10 -5.50
C MET A 1 2.00 7.34 -6.36
N PRO A 2 1.75 7.27 -7.68
CA PRO A 2 1.69 8.48 -8.51
C PRO A 2 0.67 9.47 -7.93
N GLY A 3 1.00 10.75 -7.90
CA GLY A 3 0.18 11.79 -7.25
C GLY A 3 0.33 11.90 -5.72
N TYR A 4 1.19 11.09 -5.10
CA TYR A 4 1.54 11.19 -3.68
C TYR A 4 3.06 11.30 -3.50
N GLU A 5 3.48 11.99 -2.45
CA GLU A 5 4.89 12.00 -2.06
C GLU A 5 5.43 10.58 -1.85
N SER A 6 6.69 10.37 -2.25
CA SER A 6 7.39 9.11 -1.97
C SER A 6 7.37 8.84 -0.48
N PHE A 7 6.74 7.73 -0.09
CA PHE A 7 6.56 7.36 1.29
C PHE A 7 7.48 6.20 1.67
N SER A 8 8.18 6.36 2.79
CA SER A 8 8.96 5.31 3.44
C SER A 8 8.61 5.31 4.92
N ALA A 9 8.22 4.15 5.45
CA ALA A 9 7.95 3.97 6.87
C ALA A 9 8.88 2.92 7.47
N GLN A 10 9.58 3.32 8.53
CA GLN A 10 10.43 2.43 9.30
C GLN A 10 9.76 2.12 10.64
N LYS A 11 9.30 0.88 10.82
CA LYS A 11 8.84 0.36 12.12
C LYS A 11 10.03 -0.37 12.76
N TYR A 12 10.28 -0.17 14.07
CA TYR A 12 11.33 -0.82 14.88
C TYR A 12 12.79 -0.32 14.81
N ALA A 13 13.06 0.87 14.24
CA ALA A 13 14.41 1.44 14.18
C ALA A 13 15.18 1.46 15.53
N ARG A 14 14.46 1.57 16.66
CA ARG A 14 15.04 1.74 18.01
C ARG A 14 15.10 0.48 18.88
N ARG A 15 14.60 -0.68 18.44
CA ARG A 15 14.55 -1.90 19.26
C ARG A 15 15.68 -2.90 19.00
N SER A 16 16.79 -2.44 18.43
CA SER A 16 17.89 -3.32 18.02
C SER A 16 18.86 -3.71 19.15
N ALA A 17 18.64 -3.32 20.41
CA ALA A 17 19.64 -3.55 21.45
C ALA A 17 19.42 -4.82 22.28
N ILE A 18 18.19 -5.31 22.45
CA ILE A 18 17.91 -6.37 23.42
C ILE A 18 16.76 -7.23 22.91
N HIS A 19 16.95 -8.53 22.95
CA HIS A 19 15.99 -9.60 22.64
C HIS A 19 15.83 -10.04 21.17
N SER A 20 16.43 -11.21 20.94
CA SER A 20 15.98 -12.27 20.04
C SER A 20 16.00 -11.92 18.55
N ARG A 21 16.89 -12.60 17.83
CA ARG A 21 16.72 -12.88 16.39
C ARG A 21 15.47 -13.76 16.21
N ASP A 22 14.30 -13.24 16.54
CA ASP A 22 13.08 -13.79 16.01
C ASP A 22 13.19 -13.55 14.51
N LEU A 23 13.39 -14.63 13.76
CA LEU A 23 13.05 -14.68 12.35
C LEU A 23 11.67 -14.04 12.25
N TYR A 24 11.61 -12.79 11.77
CA TYR A 24 10.35 -12.11 11.56
C TYR A 24 9.59 -13.00 10.60
N SER A 25 8.61 -13.73 11.12
CA SER A 25 7.83 -14.63 10.30
C SER A 25 7.22 -13.80 9.18
N ARG A 26 7.19 -14.35 7.97
CA ARG A 26 6.64 -13.66 6.80
C ARG A 26 5.28 -13.02 7.10
N GLY A 27 4.46 -13.68 7.92
CA GLY A 27 3.18 -13.15 8.42
C GLY A 27 3.29 -11.86 9.26
N LYS A 28 4.29 -11.73 10.14
CA LYS A 28 4.53 -10.48 10.90
C LYS A 28 4.89 -9.33 9.97
N VAL A 29 5.74 -9.56 8.97
CA VAL A 29 6.11 -8.54 7.98
C VAL A 29 4.90 -8.12 7.16
N VAL A 30 4.14 -9.09 6.63
CA VAL A 30 2.90 -8.84 5.88
C VAL A 30 1.93 -7.99 6.71
N LYS A 31 1.70 -8.34 7.98
CA LYS A 31 0.81 -7.59 8.86
C LYS A 31 1.30 -6.15 9.05
N GLN A 32 2.59 -5.95 9.30
CA GLN A 32 3.15 -4.61 9.48
C GLN A 32 3.02 -3.75 8.23
N VAL A 33 3.27 -4.32 7.05
CA VAL A 33 3.11 -3.61 5.78
C VAL A 33 1.64 -3.26 5.54
N ALA A 34 0.71 -4.19 5.81
CA ALA A 34 -0.72 -3.94 5.71
C ALA A 34 -1.18 -2.80 6.64
N GLU A 35 -0.73 -2.78 7.91
CA GLU A 35 -1.02 -1.69 8.86
C GLU A 35 -0.50 -0.33 8.37
N ILE A 36 0.69 -0.32 7.76
CA ILE A 36 1.30 0.90 7.20
C ILE A 36 0.47 1.41 6.01
N ILE A 37 0.05 0.52 5.11
CA ILE A 37 -0.80 0.87 3.96
C ILE A 37 -2.16 1.37 4.42
N GLN A 38 -2.79 0.70 5.38
CA GLN A 38 -4.05 1.14 5.96
C GLN A 38 -3.93 2.54 6.55
N LYS A 39 -2.87 2.80 7.33
CA LYS A 39 -2.61 4.14 7.87
C LYS A 39 -2.41 5.16 6.76
N PHE A 40 -1.65 4.84 5.72
CA PHE A 40 -1.45 5.73 4.58
C PHE A 40 -2.77 6.07 3.88
N ILE A 41 -3.64 5.09 3.66
CA ILE A 41 -4.98 5.33 3.10
C ILE A 41 -5.77 6.27 4.00
N THR A 42 -5.93 5.92 5.28
CA THR A 42 -6.71 6.72 6.23
C THR A 42 -6.21 8.16 6.33
N ASP A 43 -4.88 8.35 6.39
CA ASP A 43 -4.27 9.67 6.51
C ASP A 43 -4.44 10.52 5.22
N ASN A 44 -4.73 9.90 4.07
CA ASN A 44 -4.82 10.57 2.78
C ASN A 44 -6.22 10.50 2.12
N THR A 45 -7.24 9.93 2.77
CA THR A 45 -8.61 9.81 2.23
C THR A 45 -9.24 11.13 1.79
N ASN A 46 -8.88 12.24 2.45
CA ASN A 46 -9.41 13.57 2.14
C ASN A 46 -8.38 14.47 1.45
N ARG A 47 -7.23 13.93 1.04
CA ARG A 47 -6.16 14.72 0.44
C ARG A 47 -6.47 14.96 -1.04
N GLU A 48 -6.32 16.20 -1.48
CA GLU A 48 -6.35 16.54 -2.90
C GLU A 48 -5.15 15.91 -3.62
N VAL A 49 -5.41 15.31 -4.78
CA VAL A 49 -4.41 14.70 -5.64
C VAL A 49 -4.38 15.49 -6.94
N ASP A 50 -3.19 15.68 -7.50
CA ASP A 50 -3.02 16.35 -8.79
C ASP A 50 -3.93 15.73 -9.85
N ALA A 51 -4.53 16.58 -10.67
CA ALA A 51 -5.50 16.16 -11.70
C ALA A 51 -4.92 15.14 -12.69
N GLU A 52 -3.61 15.22 -12.97
CA GLU A 52 -2.88 14.29 -13.85
C GLU A 52 -2.78 12.86 -13.28
N HIS A 53 -2.97 12.72 -11.96
CA HIS A 53 -2.89 11.46 -11.23
C HIS A 53 -4.22 11.11 -10.55
N ALA A 54 -5.34 11.68 -10.99
CA ALA A 54 -6.64 11.53 -10.36
C ALA A 54 -7.07 10.05 -10.22
N GLN A 55 -6.66 9.15 -11.12
CA GLN A 55 -6.94 7.71 -11.01
C GLN A 55 -6.37 7.05 -9.75
N TRP A 56 -5.36 7.67 -9.12
CA TRP A 56 -4.73 7.17 -7.89
C TRP A 56 -5.35 7.77 -6.62
N ARG A 57 -6.31 8.68 -6.74
CA ARG A 57 -6.92 9.35 -5.60
C ARG A 57 -7.57 8.33 -4.66
N ILE A 58 -7.17 8.41 -3.40
CA ILE A 58 -7.72 7.65 -2.29
C ILE A 58 -9.03 8.32 -1.85
N GLY A 59 -10.09 7.53 -1.68
CA GLY A 59 -11.40 8.00 -1.23
C GLY A 59 -12.55 7.65 -2.18
N ALA A 60 -13.74 8.15 -1.83
CA ALA A 60 -15.00 7.72 -2.43
C ALA A 60 -14.99 7.79 -3.97
N GLY A 61 -15.32 6.66 -4.60
CA GLY A 61 -15.45 6.50 -6.05
C GLY A 61 -14.19 6.01 -6.78
N LEU A 62 -13.03 5.92 -6.11
CA LEU A 62 -11.75 5.54 -6.74
C LEU A 62 -11.03 4.44 -5.92
N VAL A 63 -9.87 4.74 -5.33
CA VAL A 63 -9.08 3.78 -4.55
C VAL A 63 -9.57 3.75 -3.11
N ASP A 64 -10.25 2.68 -2.73
CA ASP A 64 -10.68 2.41 -1.36
C ASP A 64 -9.88 1.23 -0.78
N ILE A 65 -9.78 1.14 0.54
CA ILE A 65 -9.08 0.06 1.24
C ILE A 65 -9.67 -1.31 0.90
N ASP A 66 -10.99 -1.38 0.71
CA ASP A 66 -11.69 -2.61 0.33
C ASP A 66 -11.37 -3.07 -1.10
N ARG A 67 -10.74 -2.20 -1.89
CA ARG A 67 -10.34 -2.46 -3.28
C ARG A 67 -8.83 -2.65 -3.42
N LEU A 68 -8.06 -2.49 -2.35
CA LEU A 68 -6.61 -2.57 -2.37
C LEU A 68 -6.13 -3.91 -1.81
N PHE A 69 -5.40 -4.66 -2.64
CA PHE A 69 -4.87 -5.97 -2.28
C PHE A 69 -3.35 -5.93 -2.20
N LEU A 70 -2.81 -6.36 -1.06
CA LEU A 70 -1.38 -6.64 -0.92
C LEU A 70 -1.09 -8.04 -1.50
N THR A 71 -0.67 -8.11 -2.75
CA THR A 71 -0.47 -9.37 -3.48
C THR A 71 0.96 -9.91 -3.37
N GLY A 72 1.91 -9.05 -3.01
CA GLY A 72 3.31 -9.44 -2.89
C GLY A 72 4.12 -8.55 -1.97
N LEU A 73 5.26 -9.11 -1.54
CA LEU A 73 6.33 -8.38 -0.85
C LEU A 73 7.65 -8.74 -1.53
N MET A 74 8.28 -7.76 -2.16
CA MET A 74 9.61 -7.89 -2.73
C MET A 74 10.64 -7.44 -1.71
N ARG A 75 11.62 -8.30 -1.40
CA ARG A 75 12.74 -7.90 -0.55
C ARG A 75 13.75 -7.13 -1.40
N VAL A 76 13.96 -5.87 -1.08
CA VAL A 76 14.89 -4.99 -1.82
C VAL A 76 16.25 -4.87 -1.13
N SER A 77 16.31 -5.06 0.19
CA SER A 77 17.56 -5.16 0.95
C SER A 77 17.37 -5.88 2.29
N GLN A 78 18.41 -5.90 3.13
CA GLN A 78 18.29 -6.46 4.48
C GLN A 78 17.28 -5.66 5.29
N SER A 79 16.20 -6.33 5.72
CA SER A 79 15.08 -5.73 6.48
C SER A 79 14.29 -4.65 5.73
N SER A 80 14.44 -4.55 4.40
CA SER A 80 13.65 -3.64 3.56
C SER A 80 12.79 -4.42 2.57
N PHE A 81 11.51 -4.07 2.54
CA PHE A 81 10.50 -4.72 1.73
C PHE A 81 9.70 -3.66 0.97
N GLN A 82 9.47 -3.94 -0.31
CA GLN A 82 8.60 -3.17 -1.16
C GLN A 82 7.28 -3.94 -1.36
N PRO A 83 6.13 -3.37 -0.96
CA PRO A 83 4.83 -3.97 -1.25
C PRO A 83 4.51 -3.92 -2.74
N VAL A 84 3.89 -4.99 -3.22
CA VAL A 84 3.18 -5.02 -4.51
C VAL A 84 1.71 -4.92 -4.21
N LEU A 85 1.08 -3.87 -4.74
CA LEU A 85 -0.32 -3.55 -4.53
C LEU A 85 -1.10 -3.70 -5.83
N GLU A 86 -2.27 -4.29 -5.75
CA GLU A 86 -3.23 -4.39 -6.83
C GLU A 86 -4.50 -3.63 -6.43
N VAL A 87 -5.02 -2.79 -7.32
CA VAL A 87 -6.31 -2.12 -7.14
C VAL A 87 -7.32 -2.86 -8.00
N ARG A 88 -8.36 -3.42 -7.37
CA ARG A 88 -9.47 -4.00 -8.12
C ARG A 88 -10.51 -2.94 -8.44
N THR A 89 -10.59 -2.60 -9.71
CA THR A 89 -11.71 -1.84 -10.25
C THR A 89 -12.84 -2.82 -10.53
N PHE A 90 -13.88 -2.84 -9.68
CA PHE A 90 -15.13 -3.46 -10.10
C PHE A 90 -15.72 -2.53 -11.14
N GLY A 91 -15.67 -2.94 -12.41
CA GLY A 91 -16.32 -2.23 -13.49
C GLY A 91 -17.75 -1.92 -13.06
N LEU A 92 -18.12 -0.64 -13.14
CA LEU A 92 -19.54 -0.30 -13.21
C LEU A 92 -20.09 -1.14 -14.36
N THR A 93 -20.94 -2.09 -14.02
CA THR A 93 -21.60 -2.99 -14.96
C THR A 93 -22.07 -2.21 -16.20
N GLY A 94 -21.45 -2.45 -17.37
CA GLY A 94 -22.03 -2.00 -18.63
C GLY A 94 -21.12 -1.60 -19.79
N ILE A 95 -19.78 -1.64 -19.70
CA ILE A 95 -18.93 -1.38 -20.88
C ILE A 95 -17.98 -2.56 -21.07
N PRO A 96 -18.09 -3.32 -22.18
CA PRO A 96 -17.15 -4.41 -22.45
C PRO A 96 -15.75 -3.81 -22.64
N ASP A 97 -14.76 -4.45 -22.02
CA ASP A 97 -13.33 -4.22 -22.24
C ASP A 97 -12.99 -4.39 -23.71
N THR A 98 -13.18 -3.33 -24.48
CA THR A 98 -12.55 -3.13 -25.77
C THR A 98 -11.80 -1.83 -25.61
N PHE A 99 -10.49 -1.90 -25.52
CA PHE A 99 -9.53 -1.17 -26.36
C PHE A 99 -8.15 -1.21 -25.68
N LEU A 100 -7.31 -2.08 -26.24
CA LEU A 100 -5.84 -2.05 -26.35
C LEU A 100 -5.00 -2.00 -25.06
#